data_AF-A0A7V9UR26-F1
#
_entry.id   AF-A0A7V9UR26-F1
#
_cell.length_a   1.000
_cell.length_b   1.000
_cell.length_c   1.000
_cell.angle_alpha   90.00
_cell.angle_beta   90.00
_cell.angle_gamma   90.00
#
_symmetry.space_group_name_H-M   'P 1'
#
loop_
_entity.id
_entity.type
_entity.pdbx_description
1 polymer ?
#
loop_
_entity_poly.entity_id
_entity_poly.type
_entity_poly.pdbx_seq_one_letter_code
_entity_poly.pdbx_strand_id
1 'polypeptide(L)' 'MAKRYSLRRQLSALALLLSAFILQSSLQAQQPSPQGYDKSFFKALQWRGIGPHRGGRVTAVTGVPSQP' A
#
# COMPACT_ATOMS: atom_id res chain seq x y z
N MET A 1 -50.35 21.99 1.75
CA MET A 1 -49.20 22.13 0.83
C MET A 1 -47.83 22.14 1.54
N ALA A 2 -47.65 22.76 2.72
CA ALA A 2 -46.34 22.87 3.41
C ALA A 2 -45.72 21.55 3.92
N LYS A 3 -46.54 20.56 4.32
CA LYS A 3 -46.09 19.27 4.89
C LYS A 3 -45.29 18.38 3.92
N ARG A 4 -45.49 18.55 2.61
CA ARG A 4 -44.73 17.84 1.56
C ARG A 4 -43.33 18.43 1.36
N TYR A 5 -43.16 19.73 1.59
CA TYR A 5 -41.86 20.42 1.54
C TYR A 5 -40.99 20.10 2.75
N SER A 6 -41.57 19.95 3.95
CA SER A 6 -40.82 19.55 5.15
C SER A 6 -40.32 18.10 5.05
N LEU A 7 -41.14 17.19 4.51
CA LEU A 7 -40.77 15.78 4.33
C LEU A 7 -39.62 15.61 3.34
N ARG A 8 -39.62 16.34 2.22
CA ARG A 8 -38.51 16.33 1.26
C ARG A 8 -37.20 16.82 1.87
N ARG A 9 -37.24 17.89 2.67
CA ARG A 9 -36.06 18.42 3.37
C ARG A 9 -35.53 17.43 4.42
N GLN A 10 -36.42 16.75 5.14
CA GLN A 10 -36.05 15.69 6.09
C GLN A 10 -35.39 14.49 5.40
N LEU A 11 -35.91 14.06 4.25
CA LEU A 11 -35.33 12.97 3.46
C LEU A 11 -33.96 13.34 2.90
N SER A 12 -33.78 14.56 2.40
CA SER A 12 -32.47 15.04 1.94
C SER A 12 -31.45 15.13 3.08
N ALA A 13 -31.86 15.62 4.27
CA ALA A 13 -31.00 15.67 5.44
C ALA A 13 -30.60 14.27 5.92
N LEU A 14 -31.55 13.32 5.93
CA LEU A 14 -31.28 11.93 6.27
C LEU A 14 -30.32 11.27 5.27
N ALA A 15 -30.51 11.51 3.97
CA ALA A 15 -29.63 11.00 2.93
C ALA A 15 -28.20 11.53 3.04
N LEU A 16 -28.03 12.81 3.41
CA LEU A 16 -26.71 13.42 3.67
C LEU A 16 -26.04 12.83 4.91
N LEU A 17 -26.81 12.56 5.98
CA LEU A 17 -26.26 11.92 7.18
C LEU A 17 -25.85 10.47 6.91
N LEU A 18 -26.65 9.73 6.13
CA LEU A 18 -26.35 8.36 5.72
C LEU A 18 -25.11 8.30 4.82
N SER A 19 -24.96 9.22 3.86
CA SER A 19 -23.78 9.25 2.99
C SER A 19 -22.52 9.59 3.78
N ALA A 20 -22.58 10.55 4.72
CA ALA A 20 -21.46 10.86 5.59
C ALA A 20 -21.03 9.65 6.44
N PHE A 21 -21.98 8.89 6.98
CA PHE A 21 -21.70 7.68 7.74
C PHE A 21 -21.03 6.58 6.91
N ILE A 22 -21.46 6.38 5.66
CA ILE A 22 -20.87 5.41 4.73
C ILE A 22 -19.43 5.82 4.38
N LEU A 23 -19.16 7.11 4.13
CA LEU A 23 -17.82 7.61 3.81
C LEU A 23 -16.83 7.47 4.97
N GLN A 24 -17.30 7.49 6.22
CA GLN A 24 -16.42 7.26 7.39
C GLN A 24 -15.86 5.84 7.43
N SER A 25 -16.56 4.86 6.86
CA SER A 25 -16.19 3.44 6.90
C SER A 25 -15.09 3.01 5.91
N SER A 26 -14.69 3.89 4.99
CA SER A 26 -13.61 3.63 4.03
C SER A 26 -12.23 4.11 4.52
N LEU A 27 -12.17 4.86 5.61
CA LEU A 27 -10.95 5.51 6.11
C LEU A 27 -10.18 4.65 7.11
N GLN A 28 -10.74 3.52 7.59
CA GLN A 28 -10.06 2.62 8.53
C GLN A 28 -8.73 2.08 7.98
N ALA A 29 -8.62 1.88 6.66
CA ALA A 29 -7.39 1.39 6.03
C ALA A 29 -6.24 2.42 6.02
N GLN A 30 -6.54 3.70 6.25
CA GLN A 30 -5.55 4.78 6.35
C GLN A 30 -5.17 5.10 7.79
N GLN A 31 -5.76 4.43 8.78
CA GLN A 31 -5.37 4.65 10.17
C GLN A 31 -3.98 4.07 10.40
N PRO A 32 -3.03 4.86 10.95
CA PRO A 32 -1.75 4.34 11.38
C PRO A 32 -2.00 3.17 12.35
N SER A 33 -1.44 2.00 12.06
CA SER A 33 -1.55 0.87 12.97
C SER A 33 -0.87 1.25 14.30
N PRO A 34 -1.55 1.11 15.46
CA PRO A 34 -0.95 1.44 16.75
C PRO A 34 0.22 0.51 17.11
N GLN A 35 0.31 -0.64 16.44
CA GLN A 35 1.43 -1.57 16.57
C GLN A 35 2.55 -1.15 15.62
N GLY A 36 3.45 -0.30 16.12
CA GLY A 36 4.79 -0.21 15.54
C GLY A 36 5.55 -1.50 15.85
N TYR A 37 6.10 -2.15 14.84
CA TYR A 37 6.99 -3.29 15.04
C TYR A 37 8.33 -2.81 15.62
N ASP A 38 8.92 -3.59 16.52
CA ASP A 38 10.28 -3.33 17.00
C ASP A 38 11.26 -3.41 15.81
N LYS A 39 11.97 -2.30 15.57
CA LYS A 39 12.95 -2.21 14.47
C LYS A 39 14.12 -3.19 14.65
N SER A 40 14.32 -3.75 15.85
CA SER A 40 15.34 -4.77 16.11
C SER A 40 15.18 -6.01 15.23
N PHE A 41 13.94 -6.38 14.86
CA PHE A 41 13.66 -7.52 13.99
C PHE A 41 14.19 -7.34 12.55
N PHE A 42 14.33 -6.11 12.09
CA PHE A 42 14.79 -5.81 10.73
C PHE A 42 16.31 -5.60 10.62
N LYS A 43 17.07 -5.73 11.72
CA LYS A 43 18.52 -5.52 11.72
C LYS A 43 19.28 -6.48 10.79
N ALA A 44 18.75 -7.68 10.58
CA ALA A 44 19.32 -8.67 9.67
C ALA A 44 18.94 -8.45 8.20
N LEU A 45 17.94 -7.59 7.92
CA LEU A 45 17.57 -7.24 6.55
C LEU A 45 18.57 -6.24 5.99
N GLN A 46 19.55 -6.76 5.26
CA GLN A 46 20.51 -5.95 4.50
C GLN A 46 20.28 -6.18 3.02
N TRP A 47 20.08 -5.09 2.26
CA TRP A 47 20.05 -5.18 0.81
C TRP A 47 21.45 -5.51 0.31
N ARG A 48 21.59 -6.66 -0.36
CA ARG A 48 22.80 -7.04 -1.06
C ARG A 48 22.50 -7.06 -2.55
N GLY A 49 23.20 -6.24 -3.32
CA GLY A 49 23.18 -6.37 -4.77
C GLY A 49 23.68 -7.76 -5.17
N ILE A 50 22.80 -8.60 -5.72
CA ILE A 50 23.18 -9.89 -6.29
C ILE A 50 23.54 -9.64 -7.74
N GLY A 51 24.84 -9.63 -8.03
CA GLY A 51 25.38 -9.48 -9.37
C GLY A 51 25.99 -8.10 -9.65
N PRO A 52 26.65 -7.97 -10.81
CA PRO A 52 27.31 -6.74 -11.20
C PRO A 52 26.27 -5.62 -11.47
N HIS A 53 26.60 -4.39 -11.05
CA HIS A 53 25.77 -3.19 -11.25
C HIS A 53 25.34 -2.96 -12.71
N ARG A 54 26.09 -3.52 -13.66
CA ARG A 54 25.74 -3.69 -15.05
C ARG A 54 26.11 -5.12 -15.42
N GLY A 55 25.13 -5.95 -15.79
CA GLY A 55 25.38 -7.26 -16.39
C GLY A 55 26.13 -7.10 -17.72
N GLY A 56 27.45 -6.99 -17.64
CA GLY A 56 28.32 -6.95 -18.81
C GLY A 56 28.25 -8.29 -19.53
N ARG A 57 28.15 -8.25 -20.87
CA ARG A 57 28.12 -9.42 -21.75
C ARG A 57 29.39 -10.24 -21.51
N VAL A 58 29.32 -11.25 -20.65
CA VAL A 58 30.40 -12.22 -20.46
C VAL A 58 30.41 -13.10 -21.69
N THR A 59 31.43 -12.96 -22.54
CA THR A 59 31.81 -14.02 -23.47
C THR A 59 32.18 -15.21 -22.59
N ALA A 60 31.46 -16.33 -22.70
CA ALA A 60 31.78 -17.53 -21.94
C ALA A 60 33.27 -17.84 -22.08
N VAL A 61 33.99 -17.90 -20.96
CA VAL A 61 35.38 -18.39 -20.95
C VAL A 61 35.30 -19.89 -21.17
N THR A 62 35.55 -20.33 -22.40
CA THR A 62 35.86 -21.74 -22.66
C THR A 62 37.22 -22.02 -22.03
N GLY A 63 37.28 -22.88 -21.01
CA GLY A 63 38.54 -23.28 -20.38
C GLY A 63 39.52 -23.85 -21.42
N VAL A 64 40.79 -23.52 -21.28
CA VAL A 64 41.87 -24.11 -22.09
C VAL A 64 42.24 -25.44 -21.44
N PRO A 65 42.04 -26.61 -22.10
CA PRO A 65 42.24 -27.92 -21.46
C PRO A 65 43.65 -28.17 -20.90
N SER A 66 44.64 -27.38 -21.33
CA SER A 66 46.04 -27.49 -20.93
C SER A 66 46.46 -26.59 -19.75
N GLN A 67 45.55 -25.80 -19.17
CA GLN A 67 45.82 -25.00 -17.95
C GLN A 67 44.67 -25.17 -16.95
N PRO A 68 44.73 -26.19 -16.07
CA PRO A 68 43.79 -26.36 -14.97
C PRO A 68 43.95 -25.29 -13.88
#